data_AF-A0AA40M1S7-F1
#
_entry.id   AF-A0AA40M1S7-F1
#
_cell.length_a   1.000
_cell.length_b   1.000
_cell.length_c   1.000
_cell.angle_alpha   90.00
_cell.angle_beta   90.00
_cell.angle_gamma   90.00
#
_symmetry.space_group_name_H-M   'P 1'
#
loop_
_entity.id
_entity.type
_entity.pdbx_description
1 polymer ?
#
loop_
_entity_poly.entity_id
_entity_poly.type
_entity_poly.pdbx_seq_one_letter_code
_entity_poly.pdbx_strand_id
1 'polypeptide(L)'
;MSKQTDFIGKIKDAAIETQNKYKIFASITIAQAILESGWGTSNLATHYNNLFGIKALRDWNGPVANIDTKEWTGNGIVTVKQPFRVYSSWAESILDHTRFLKKEWYIEAGVFKATNYIEQIKAIVAGGYCSAPDYIEKVENIIKKYNLNEVDNNMEIIRKISNYNHSSGNNIKFIVMHDTGNYKDTALANANYFGGGNRNASAHYFVDENNIVQVVENFNAAWHCGDGHGNYGITNHNSIGIELCNSGGYIAEATINNALWLVKNLQAKYNIDNDHVVRHYDASRKNCPANMSANNWAKWWAFKSRLTGNKVVTLPSASNTPLWKLCINGDIVRMLQHELNTQCSAGIKEDGWFGDTTLNKCCTVRQGAKGNITRIIQQRLISKGYSVGKWGPDGSFGQGTYNAVVKLQKDNGLSADGIVGKDTWKALFKK
;
A
#
# COMPACT_ATOMS: atom_id res chain seq x y z
N MET A 1 0.55 15.51 15.75
CA MET A 1 -0.03 14.15 15.67
C MET A 1 -1.40 14.16 16.34
N SER A 2 -2.38 13.42 15.83
CA SER A 2 -3.67 13.26 16.52
C SER A 2 -3.52 12.29 17.70
N LYS A 3 -4.42 12.37 18.70
CA LYS A 3 -4.44 11.41 19.83
C LYS A 3 -4.51 9.96 19.35
N GLN A 4 -5.21 9.68 18.24
CA GLN A 4 -5.27 8.34 17.64
C GLN A 4 -3.92 7.86 17.09
N THR A 5 -3.21 8.73 16.36
CA THR A 5 -1.88 8.36 15.82
C THR A 5 -0.83 8.20 16.92
N ASP A 6 -0.93 8.96 18.01
CA ASP A 6 -0.06 8.82 19.19
C ASP A 6 -0.27 7.46 19.88
N PHE A 7 -1.53 7.05 20.10
CA PHE A 7 -1.84 5.74 20.67
C PHE A 7 -1.28 4.59 19.82
N ILE A 8 -1.53 4.61 18.51
CA ILE A 8 -0.99 3.59 17.59
C ILE A 8 0.54 3.55 17.68
N GLY A 9 1.21 4.70 17.66
CA GLY A 9 2.66 4.79 17.78
C GLY A 9 3.20 4.14 19.05
N LYS A 10 2.53 4.31 20.18
CA LYS A 10 2.93 3.75 21.50
C LYS A 10 2.89 2.24 21.57
N ILE A 11 2.00 1.58 20.82
CA ILE A 11 1.81 0.12 20.89
C ILE A 11 2.35 -0.64 19.66
N LYS A 12 2.71 0.08 18.60
CA LYS A 12 3.09 -0.50 17.30
C LYS A 12 4.26 -1.46 17.42
N ASP A 13 5.32 -1.07 18.12
CA ASP A 13 6.55 -1.87 18.18
C ASP A 13 6.33 -3.19 18.94
N ALA A 14 5.57 -3.16 20.03
CA ALA A 14 5.20 -4.36 20.78
C ALA A 14 4.28 -5.29 19.95
N ALA A 15 3.33 -4.74 19.19
CA ALA A 15 2.48 -5.52 18.30
C ALA A 15 3.30 -6.20 17.18
N ILE A 16 4.27 -5.48 16.62
CA ILE A 16 5.24 -6.00 15.65
C ILE A 16 6.10 -7.12 16.23
N GLU A 17 6.66 -6.91 17.43
CA GLU A 17 7.54 -7.88 18.07
C GLU A 17 6.79 -9.19 18.34
N THR A 18 5.58 -9.08 18.87
CA THR A 18 4.73 -10.22 19.15
C THR A 18 4.21 -10.89 17.88
N GLN A 19 3.96 -10.16 16.79
CA GLN A 19 3.70 -10.76 15.48
C GLN A 19 4.87 -11.63 15.03
N ASN A 20 6.08 -11.11 15.06
CA ASN A 20 7.26 -11.84 14.59
C ASN A 20 7.45 -13.15 15.36
N LYS A 21 7.22 -13.11 16.68
CA LYS A 21 7.42 -14.22 17.60
C LYS A 21 6.26 -15.21 17.66
N TYR A 22 5.02 -14.74 17.60
CA TYR A 22 3.82 -15.52 17.87
C TYR A 22 2.84 -15.61 16.70
N LYS A 23 3.10 -14.92 15.59
CA LYS A 23 2.32 -14.98 14.34
C LYS A 23 0.86 -14.50 14.46
N ILE A 24 0.58 -13.62 15.41
CA ILE A 24 -0.63 -12.80 15.42
C ILE A 24 -0.33 -11.50 14.67
N PHE A 25 -1.10 -11.16 13.65
CA PHE A 25 -0.90 -9.95 12.87
C PHE A 25 -0.90 -8.70 13.78
N ALA A 26 0.05 -7.81 13.55
CA ALA A 26 0.22 -6.58 14.31
C ALA A 26 -0.99 -5.67 14.10
N SER A 27 -1.58 -5.66 12.89
CA SER A 27 -2.82 -4.95 12.58
C SER A 27 -3.99 -5.42 13.44
N ILE A 28 -4.13 -6.74 13.65
CA ILE A 28 -5.14 -7.34 14.53
C ILE A 28 -4.93 -6.88 15.96
N THR A 29 -3.71 -7.03 16.47
CA THR A 29 -3.37 -6.64 17.84
C THR A 29 -3.66 -5.16 18.09
N ILE A 30 -3.26 -4.27 17.18
CA ILE A 30 -3.50 -2.82 17.29
C ILE A 30 -4.99 -2.52 17.20
N ALA A 31 -5.72 -3.13 16.25
CA ALA A 31 -7.14 -2.85 16.05
C ALA A 31 -8.01 -3.33 17.22
N GLN A 32 -7.73 -4.52 17.77
CA GLN A 32 -8.37 -5.00 18.99
C GLN A 32 -8.01 -4.11 20.17
N ALA A 33 -6.74 -3.72 20.36
CA ALA A 33 -6.36 -2.80 21.42
C ALA A 33 -7.14 -1.47 21.32
N ILE A 34 -7.28 -0.89 20.12
CA ILE A 34 -8.09 0.31 19.91
C ILE A 34 -9.54 0.10 20.35
N LEU A 35 -10.16 -1.00 19.91
CA LEU A 35 -11.57 -1.29 20.15
C LEU A 35 -11.86 -1.57 21.62
N GLU A 36 -11.09 -2.46 22.25
CA GLU A 36 -11.31 -2.94 23.62
C GLU A 36 -10.96 -1.87 24.68
N SER A 37 -9.93 -1.07 24.43
CA SER A 37 -9.50 -0.03 25.39
C SER A 37 -10.13 1.34 25.14
N GLY A 38 -10.84 1.51 24.03
CA GLY A 38 -11.30 2.82 23.57
C GLY A 38 -10.13 3.78 23.39
N TRP A 39 -9.12 3.42 22.59
CA TRP A 39 -7.90 4.22 22.39
C TRP A 39 -7.03 4.39 23.64
N GLY A 40 -6.99 3.38 24.51
CA GLY A 40 -6.20 3.37 25.73
C GLY A 40 -6.80 4.19 26.87
N THR A 41 -8.03 4.70 26.73
CA THR A 41 -8.65 5.58 27.73
C THR A 41 -9.58 4.87 28.70
N SER A 42 -9.85 3.57 28.53
CA SER A 42 -10.66 2.80 29.47
C SER A 42 -10.02 2.77 30.87
N ASN A 43 -10.84 2.59 31.90
CA ASN A 43 -10.36 2.43 33.28
C ASN A 43 -9.31 1.30 33.39
N LEU A 44 -9.58 0.19 32.70
CA LEU A 44 -8.69 -0.97 32.60
C LEU A 44 -7.34 -0.62 31.96
N ALA A 45 -7.35 0.09 30.83
CA ALA A 45 -6.14 0.46 30.12
C ALA A 45 -5.31 1.50 30.88
N THR A 46 -5.95 2.47 31.53
CA THR A 46 -5.28 3.60 32.19
C THR A 46 -4.72 3.26 33.57
N HIS A 47 -5.43 2.47 34.38
CA HIS A 47 -5.03 2.19 35.77
C HIS A 47 -4.35 0.83 35.94
N TYR A 48 -4.60 -0.11 35.02
CA TYR A 48 -4.15 -1.50 35.14
C TYR A 48 -3.37 -1.99 33.92
N ASN A 49 -3.11 -1.10 32.96
CA ASN A 49 -2.46 -1.39 31.68
C ASN A 49 -3.14 -2.50 30.86
N ASN A 50 -4.41 -2.83 31.14
CA ASN A 50 -5.11 -3.92 30.48
C ASN A 50 -5.85 -3.40 29.25
N LEU A 51 -5.21 -3.54 28.08
CA LEU A 51 -5.74 -3.03 26.81
C LEU A 51 -6.91 -3.85 26.26
N PHE A 52 -7.00 -5.13 26.60
CA PHE A 52 -7.92 -6.08 25.96
C PHE A 52 -9.02 -6.59 26.88
N GLY A 53 -9.10 -6.06 28.11
CA GLY A 53 -10.10 -6.50 29.09
C GLY A 53 -9.96 -7.96 29.53
N ILE A 54 -8.76 -8.54 29.47
CA ILE A 54 -8.56 -9.97 29.77
C ILE A 54 -8.83 -10.23 31.25
N LYS A 55 -9.78 -11.13 31.52
CA LYS A 55 -10.12 -11.58 32.88
C LYS A 55 -9.00 -12.48 33.45
N ALA A 56 -8.73 -12.35 34.74
CA ALA A 56 -7.84 -13.23 35.48
C ALA A 56 -8.60 -14.51 35.82
N LEU A 57 -8.42 -15.54 34.99
CA LEU A 57 -8.97 -16.88 35.21
C LEU A 57 -7.96 -17.74 35.99
N ARG A 58 -8.28 -19.03 36.18
CA ARG A 58 -7.46 -19.98 36.96
C ARG A 58 -6.03 -20.16 36.44
N ASP A 59 -5.78 -19.79 35.18
CA ASP A 59 -4.47 -19.86 34.52
C ASP A 59 -3.59 -18.60 34.76
N TRP A 60 -4.10 -17.62 35.50
CA TRP A 60 -3.39 -16.37 35.76
C TRP A 60 -2.75 -16.34 37.15
N ASN A 61 -1.43 -16.20 37.19
CA ASN A 61 -0.64 -16.10 38.43
C ASN A 61 -0.12 -14.68 38.72
N GLY A 62 -0.46 -13.71 37.86
CA GLY A 62 -0.03 -12.31 38.03
C GLY A 62 -0.99 -11.49 38.90
N PRO A 63 -0.76 -10.17 39.03
CA PRO A 63 -1.61 -9.31 39.83
C PRO A 63 -3.03 -9.20 39.24
N VAL A 64 -4.02 -9.01 40.11
CA VAL A 64 -5.45 -9.02 39.79
C VAL A 64 -6.14 -7.79 40.35
N ALA A 65 -6.97 -7.14 39.53
CA ALA A 65 -7.90 -6.09 39.96
C ALA A 65 -9.34 -6.62 39.90
N ASN A 66 -10.07 -6.52 41.01
CA ASN A 66 -11.49 -6.88 41.06
C ASN A 66 -12.33 -5.63 40.80
N ILE A 67 -12.95 -5.55 39.63
CA ILE A 67 -13.67 -4.36 39.17
C ILE A 67 -15.15 -4.70 39.00
N ASP A 68 -16.03 -3.78 39.42
CA ASP A 68 -17.45 -3.89 39.18
C ASP A 68 -17.77 -3.76 37.69
N THR A 69 -18.46 -4.75 37.14
CA THR A 69 -18.88 -4.79 35.73
C THR A 69 -20.38 -5.01 35.61
N LYS A 70 -20.98 -4.44 34.58
CA LYS A 70 -22.37 -4.66 34.20
C LYS A 70 -22.44 -5.90 33.32
N GLU A 71 -23.01 -6.98 33.83
CA GLU A 71 -23.20 -8.25 33.11
C GLU A 71 -24.69 -8.50 32.85
N TRP A 72 -25.02 -9.07 31.70
CA TRP A 72 -26.38 -9.45 31.35
C TRP A 72 -26.65 -10.90 31.75
N THR A 73 -27.66 -11.15 32.60
CA THR A 73 -27.97 -12.51 33.11
C THR A 73 -29.23 -13.13 32.48
N GLY A 74 -29.70 -12.61 31.35
CA GLY A 74 -30.98 -13.01 30.75
C GLY A 74 -32.20 -12.34 31.41
N ASN A 75 -32.11 -12.00 32.71
CA ASN A 75 -33.15 -11.33 33.49
C ASN A 75 -32.87 -9.83 33.71
N GLY A 76 -31.85 -9.27 33.06
CA GLY A 76 -31.45 -7.88 33.20
C GLY A 76 -29.94 -7.69 33.36
N ILE A 77 -29.55 -6.42 33.54
CA ILE A 77 -28.16 -6.03 33.83
C ILE A 77 -27.96 -6.09 35.35
N VAL A 78 -26.99 -6.88 35.79
CA VAL A 78 -26.53 -6.90 37.19
C VAL A 78 -25.11 -6.35 37.28
N THR A 79 -24.76 -5.80 38.44
CA THR A 79 -23.36 -5.42 38.72
C THR A 79 -22.69 -6.55 39.47
N VAL A 80 -21.61 -7.09 38.91
CA VAL A 80 -20.80 -8.16 39.52
C VAL A 80 -19.34 -7.79 39.46
N LYS A 81 -18.59 -8.14 40.51
CA LYS A 81 -17.12 -8.02 40.51
C LYS A 81 -16.53 -9.07 39.60
N GLN A 82 -15.73 -8.64 38.64
CA GLN A 82 -14.99 -9.51 37.75
C GLN A 82 -13.48 -9.33 37.98
N PRO A 83 -12.72 -10.44 38.01
CA PRO A 83 -11.27 -10.37 38.18
C PRO A 83 -10.62 -10.06 36.83
N PHE A 84 -9.86 -8.97 36.74
CA PHE A 84 -9.10 -8.59 35.55
C PHE A 84 -7.60 -8.69 35.79
N ARG A 85 -6.87 -9.12 34.76
CA ARG A 85 -5.40 -9.15 34.76
C ARG A 85 -4.86 -7.72 34.85
N VAL A 86 -3.78 -7.53 35.61
CA VAL A 86 -3.05 -6.26 35.74
C VAL A 86 -1.66 -6.44 35.16
N TYR A 87 -1.19 -5.46 34.40
CA TYR A 87 0.12 -5.50 33.74
C TYR A 87 1.00 -4.33 34.16
N SER A 88 2.31 -4.51 34.09
CA SER A 88 3.30 -3.46 34.33
C SER A 88 3.34 -2.42 33.20
N SER A 89 2.92 -2.81 31.99
CA SER A 89 2.90 -1.95 30.80
C SER A 89 1.92 -2.44 29.74
N TRP A 90 1.57 -1.56 28.79
CA TRP A 90 0.79 -1.95 27.61
C TRP A 90 1.52 -2.99 26.74
N ALA A 91 2.85 -2.97 26.68
CA ALA A 91 3.62 -3.98 25.97
C ALA A 91 3.45 -5.39 26.59
N GLU A 92 3.39 -5.48 27.93
CA GLU A 92 3.10 -6.74 28.61
C GLU A 92 1.66 -7.21 28.36
N SER A 93 0.69 -6.28 28.33
CA SER A 93 -0.69 -6.61 27.97
C SER A 93 -0.81 -7.17 26.55
N ILE A 94 -0.06 -6.61 25.59
CA ILE A 94 0.02 -7.10 24.21
C ILE A 94 0.64 -8.49 24.15
N LEU A 95 1.74 -8.70 24.87
CA LEU A 95 2.38 -10.02 24.96
C LEU A 95 1.43 -11.07 25.54
N ASP A 96 0.73 -10.76 26.62
CA ASP A 96 -0.23 -11.68 27.22
C ASP A 96 -1.44 -11.96 26.31
N HIS A 97 -1.96 -10.94 25.60
CA HIS A 97 -2.99 -11.12 24.58
C HIS A 97 -2.57 -12.12 23.50
N THR A 98 -1.33 -12.04 23.00
CA THR A 98 -0.85 -13.02 22.01
C THR A 98 -0.75 -14.43 22.57
N ARG A 99 -0.39 -14.59 23.86
CA ARG A 99 -0.39 -15.90 24.54
C ARG A 99 -1.81 -16.42 24.76
N PHE A 100 -2.74 -15.53 25.09
CA PHE A 100 -4.16 -15.86 25.22
C PHE A 100 -4.73 -16.43 23.91
N LEU A 101 -4.37 -15.84 22.76
CA LEU A 101 -4.77 -16.33 21.44
C LEU A 101 -4.07 -17.64 21.00
N LYS A 102 -3.18 -18.21 21.82
CA LYS A 102 -2.54 -19.52 21.60
C LYS A 102 -3.23 -20.69 22.31
N LYS A 103 -4.38 -20.45 22.95
CA LYS A 103 -5.18 -21.54 23.53
C LYS A 103 -5.67 -22.48 22.41
N GLU A 104 -5.85 -23.75 22.77
CA GLU A 104 -6.09 -24.84 21.81
C GLU A 104 -7.23 -24.55 20.83
N TRP A 105 -8.36 -24.03 21.32
CA TRP A 105 -9.51 -23.68 20.49
C TRP A 105 -9.22 -22.58 19.44
N TYR A 106 -8.28 -21.65 19.69
CA TYR A 106 -7.87 -20.67 18.67
C TYR A 106 -6.95 -21.31 17.62
N ILE A 107 -6.10 -22.25 18.03
CA ILE A 107 -5.26 -23.02 17.11
C ILE A 107 -6.15 -23.85 16.18
N GLU A 108 -7.13 -24.57 16.75
CA GLU A 108 -8.10 -25.38 16.02
C GLU A 108 -8.97 -24.56 15.07
N ALA A 109 -9.40 -23.37 15.50
CA ALA A 109 -10.15 -22.42 14.67
C ALA A 109 -9.33 -21.84 13.50
N GLY A 110 -8.02 -22.10 13.44
CA GLY A 110 -7.16 -21.73 12.32
C GLY A 110 -6.48 -20.37 12.44
N VAL A 111 -6.38 -19.80 13.65
CA VAL A 111 -5.75 -18.48 13.87
C VAL A 111 -4.33 -18.40 13.30
N PHE A 112 -3.57 -19.49 13.41
CA PHE A 112 -2.18 -19.58 12.91
C PHE A 112 -2.06 -20.17 11.49
N LYS A 113 -3.18 -20.52 10.86
CA LYS A 113 -3.24 -20.94 9.44
C LYS A 113 -3.63 -19.78 8.51
N ALA A 114 -4.19 -18.71 9.08
CA ALA A 114 -4.59 -17.52 8.35
C ALA A 114 -3.40 -16.86 7.64
N THR A 115 -3.61 -16.46 6.39
CA THR A 115 -2.60 -15.83 5.54
C THR A 115 -2.70 -14.30 5.52
N ASN A 116 -3.77 -13.75 6.10
CA ASN A 116 -4.04 -12.32 6.18
C ASN A 116 -4.90 -12.00 7.40
N TYR A 117 -5.00 -10.71 7.75
CA TYR A 117 -5.75 -10.26 8.92
C TYR A 117 -7.25 -10.60 8.85
N ILE A 118 -7.86 -10.67 7.65
CA ILE A 118 -9.29 -10.99 7.49
C ILE A 118 -9.56 -12.44 7.90
N GLU A 119 -8.72 -13.37 7.43
CA GLU A 119 -8.79 -14.77 7.83
C GLU A 119 -8.50 -14.94 9.32
N GLN A 120 -7.52 -14.19 9.85
CA GLN A 120 -7.11 -14.33 11.24
C GLN A 120 -8.19 -13.82 12.20
N ILE A 121 -8.84 -12.69 11.91
CA ILE A 121 -9.94 -12.21 12.77
C ILE A 121 -11.15 -13.13 12.72
N LYS A 122 -11.47 -13.71 11.55
CA LYS A 122 -12.54 -14.72 11.42
C LYS A 122 -12.25 -15.94 12.27
N ALA A 123 -11.02 -16.43 12.25
CA ALA A 123 -10.58 -17.55 13.09
C ALA A 123 -10.60 -17.19 14.59
N ILE A 124 -10.19 -15.99 14.98
CA ILE A 124 -10.25 -15.51 16.37
C ILE A 124 -11.71 -15.48 16.86
N VAL A 125 -12.65 -14.98 16.05
CA VAL A 125 -14.08 -14.97 16.41
C VAL A 125 -14.66 -16.38 16.43
N ALA A 126 -14.29 -17.24 15.48
CA ALA A 126 -14.69 -18.65 15.47
C ALA A 126 -14.17 -19.41 16.71
N GLY A 127 -13.00 -19.04 17.23
CA GLY A 127 -12.46 -19.52 18.50
C GLY A 127 -13.11 -18.92 19.75
N GLY A 128 -14.20 -18.15 19.61
CA GLY A 128 -15.01 -17.68 20.74
C GLY A 128 -14.51 -16.40 21.42
N TYR A 129 -13.69 -15.58 20.76
CA TYR A 129 -13.22 -14.31 21.33
C TYR A 129 -14.37 -13.33 21.64
N CYS A 130 -15.36 -13.23 20.76
CA CYS A 130 -16.51 -12.34 20.92
C CYS A 130 -17.73 -12.91 20.19
N SER A 131 -18.93 -12.76 20.76
CA SER A 131 -20.20 -13.20 20.17
C SER A 131 -20.94 -12.08 19.42
N ALA A 132 -20.43 -10.85 19.45
CA ALA A 132 -21.07 -9.73 18.76
C ALA A 132 -20.98 -9.91 17.23
N PRO A 133 -22.11 -9.85 16.49
CA PRO A 133 -22.14 -10.16 15.06
C PRO A 133 -21.36 -9.16 14.20
N ASP A 134 -21.14 -7.95 14.70
CA ASP A 134 -20.44 -6.85 14.00
C ASP A 134 -18.96 -6.73 14.39
N TYR A 135 -18.43 -7.64 15.21
CA TYR A 135 -17.06 -7.54 15.74
C TYR A 135 -15.99 -7.58 14.65
N ILE A 136 -16.13 -8.53 13.71
CA ILE A 136 -15.22 -8.67 12.56
C ILE A 136 -15.20 -7.37 11.76
N GLU A 137 -16.39 -6.84 11.44
CA GLU A 137 -16.53 -5.61 10.67
C GLU A 137 -15.90 -4.41 11.37
N LYS A 138 -16.09 -4.27 12.69
CA LYS A 138 -15.46 -3.21 13.49
C LYS A 138 -13.93 -3.27 13.43
N VAL A 139 -13.35 -4.45 13.63
CA VAL A 139 -11.89 -4.64 13.58
C VAL A 139 -11.36 -4.36 12.18
N GLU A 140 -11.98 -4.91 11.14
CA GLU A 140 -11.60 -4.64 9.75
C GLU A 140 -11.69 -3.15 9.40
N ASN A 141 -12.75 -2.46 9.84
CA ASN A 141 -12.93 -1.03 9.59
C ASN A 141 -11.85 -0.19 10.28
N ILE A 142 -11.40 -0.57 11.49
CA ILE A 142 -10.26 0.08 12.15
C ILE A 142 -8.99 -0.15 11.33
N ILE A 143 -8.70 -1.40 10.94
CA ILE A 143 -7.51 -1.74 10.14
C ILE A 143 -7.47 -0.93 8.85
N LYS A 144 -8.58 -0.91 8.09
CA LYS A 144 -8.69 -0.16 6.82
C LYS A 144 -8.60 1.34 7.03
N LYS A 145 -9.28 1.89 8.05
CA LYS A 145 -9.29 3.34 8.33
C LYS A 145 -7.91 3.90 8.67
N TYR A 146 -7.08 3.11 9.33
CA TYR A 146 -5.74 3.53 9.78
C TYR A 146 -4.61 2.86 9.00
N ASN A 147 -4.91 2.13 7.92
CA ASN A 147 -3.95 1.37 7.10
C ASN A 147 -3.02 0.47 7.94
N LEU A 148 -3.57 -0.17 8.98
CA LEU A 148 -2.75 -0.95 9.91
C LEU A 148 -2.16 -2.20 9.26
N ASN A 149 -2.77 -2.70 8.18
CA ASN A 149 -2.24 -3.82 7.40
C ASN A 149 -0.84 -3.54 6.80
N GLU A 150 -0.40 -2.28 6.74
CA GLU A 150 0.99 -1.97 6.35
C GLU A 150 2.02 -2.51 7.36
N VAL A 151 1.66 -2.69 8.64
CA VAL A 151 2.57 -3.20 9.68
C VAL A 151 2.63 -4.72 9.73
N ASP A 152 1.70 -5.40 9.06
CA ASP A 152 1.66 -6.87 9.01
C ASP A 152 2.82 -7.45 8.21
N ASN A 153 3.37 -6.66 7.28
CA ASN A 153 4.46 -7.07 6.38
C ASN A 153 5.84 -6.82 7.00
N ASN A 154 6.00 -7.11 8.29
CA ASN A 154 7.31 -7.03 8.94
C ASN A 154 8.20 -8.18 8.48
N MET A 155 8.87 -7.96 7.36
CA MET A 155 9.82 -8.90 6.78
C MET A 155 11.15 -8.89 7.51
N GLU A 156 11.66 -10.09 7.76
CA GLU A 156 13.05 -10.28 8.12
C GLU A 156 13.96 -9.94 6.93
N ILE A 157 15.03 -9.20 7.16
CA ILE A 157 16.06 -8.98 6.14
C ILE A 157 16.95 -10.23 6.10
N ILE A 158 16.81 -11.04 5.05
CA ILE A 158 17.68 -12.18 4.79
C ILE A 158 19.06 -11.67 4.41
N ARG A 159 20.11 -12.12 5.11
CA ARG A 159 21.49 -11.70 4.83
C ARG A 159 22.21 -12.72 3.95
N LYS A 160 22.65 -12.29 2.77
CA LYS A 160 23.47 -13.06 1.81
C LYS A 160 24.60 -12.19 1.27
N ILE A 161 25.48 -11.77 2.17
CA ILE A 161 26.57 -10.84 1.86
C ILE A 161 27.52 -11.47 0.83
N SER A 162 27.73 -10.77 -0.29
CA SER A 162 28.64 -11.16 -1.35
C SER A 162 30.08 -10.73 -1.01
N ASN A 163 31.05 -11.57 -1.40
CA ASN A 163 32.49 -11.23 -1.36
C ASN A 163 32.95 -10.42 -2.57
N TYR A 164 32.05 -10.11 -3.50
CA TYR A 164 32.36 -9.46 -4.78
C TYR A 164 31.61 -8.14 -4.92
N ASN A 165 32.02 -7.32 -5.88
CA ASN A 165 31.27 -6.18 -6.37
C ASN A 165 31.00 -5.07 -5.33
N HIS A 166 31.89 -4.87 -4.36
CA HIS A 166 31.79 -3.77 -3.42
C HIS A 166 33.16 -3.14 -3.15
N SER A 167 33.16 -1.89 -2.70
CA SER A 167 34.36 -1.17 -2.26
C SER A 167 34.25 -0.84 -0.78
N SER A 168 35.38 -0.71 -0.09
CA SER A 168 35.38 -0.32 1.33
C SER A 168 34.89 1.12 1.51
N GLY A 169 34.12 1.35 2.57
CA GLY A 169 33.66 2.67 2.99
C GLY A 169 32.42 3.18 2.26
N ASN A 170 31.47 3.70 3.03
CA ASN A 170 30.26 4.33 2.54
C ASN A 170 29.79 5.43 3.51
N ASN A 171 29.86 6.68 3.08
CA ASN A 171 29.37 7.84 3.82
C ASN A 171 27.90 8.09 3.46
N ILE A 172 27.03 7.22 3.96
CA ILE A 172 25.62 7.12 3.54
C ILE A 172 24.89 8.45 3.75
N LYS A 173 24.43 9.03 2.64
CA LYS A 173 23.59 10.23 2.60
C LYS A 173 22.30 10.02 1.81
N PHE A 174 22.29 9.09 0.86
CA PHE A 174 21.17 8.85 -0.03
C PHE A 174 20.71 7.39 0.00
N ILE A 175 19.44 7.17 -0.36
CA ILE A 175 18.93 5.86 -0.76
C ILE A 175 18.56 5.95 -2.23
N VAL A 176 19.19 5.13 -3.08
CA VAL A 176 18.95 5.13 -4.54
C VAL A 176 18.10 3.93 -4.90
N MET A 177 16.91 4.20 -5.42
CA MET A 177 15.97 3.18 -5.86
C MET A 177 16.22 2.80 -7.32
N HIS A 178 16.19 1.50 -7.58
CA HIS A 178 16.37 0.87 -8.89
C HIS A 178 15.25 -0.13 -9.15
N ASP A 179 15.14 -0.57 -10.40
CA ASP A 179 14.50 -1.84 -10.71
C ASP A 179 15.45 -2.70 -11.53
N THR A 180 15.31 -4.02 -11.39
CA THR A 180 16.31 -4.96 -11.91
C THR A 180 16.40 -4.99 -13.44
N GLY A 181 15.44 -4.38 -14.14
CA GLY A 181 15.31 -4.44 -15.60
C GLY A 181 14.93 -5.82 -16.15
N ASN A 182 14.71 -6.81 -15.29
CA ASN A 182 14.30 -8.16 -15.69
C ASN A 182 12.79 -8.22 -15.96
N TYR A 183 12.35 -9.16 -16.80
CA TYR A 183 10.91 -9.42 -16.98
C TYR A 183 10.31 -10.13 -15.76
N LYS A 184 11.04 -11.08 -15.16
CA LYS A 184 10.62 -11.79 -13.94
C LYS A 184 11.84 -12.26 -13.17
N ASP A 185 11.91 -11.97 -11.89
CA ASP A 185 12.99 -12.39 -11.01
C ASP A 185 12.57 -12.35 -9.52
N THR A 186 13.47 -12.79 -8.64
CA THR A 186 13.26 -12.77 -7.18
C THR A 186 14.48 -12.20 -6.49
N ALA A 187 14.31 -11.69 -5.27
CA ALA A 187 15.39 -11.12 -4.47
C ALA A 187 16.44 -12.18 -4.14
N LEU A 188 16.01 -13.40 -3.84
CA LEU A 188 16.92 -14.50 -3.54
C LEU A 188 17.73 -14.95 -4.77
N ALA A 189 17.11 -14.97 -5.96
CA ALA A 189 17.81 -15.32 -7.19
C ALA A 189 18.88 -14.28 -7.55
N ASN A 190 18.56 -12.99 -7.46
CA ASN A 190 19.53 -11.92 -7.65
C ASN A 190 20.66 -11.98 -6.62
N ALA A 191 20.35 -12.20 -5.34
CA ALA A 191 21.36 -12.36 -4.30
C ALA A 191 22.32 -13.53 -4.58
N ASN A 192 21.81 -14.68 -5.03
CA ASN A 192 22.63 -15.81 -5.44
C ASN A 192 23.51 -15.47 -6.66
N TYR A 193 22.97 -14.74 -7.64
CA TYR A 193 23.69 -14.35 -8.84
C TYR A 193 24.89 -13.44 -8.54
N PHE A 194 24.70 -12.41 -7.71
CA PHE A 194 25.76 -11.49 -7.28
C PHE A 194 26.68 -12.07 -6.21
N GLY A 195 26.24 -13.08 -5.46
CA GLY A 195 27.07 -13.86 -4.53
C GLY A 195 27.99 -14.87 -5.23
N GLY A 196 27.63 -15.32 -6.44
CA GLY A 196 28.37 -16.34 -7.18
C GLY A 196 29.59 -15.86 -7.98
N GLY A 197 29.94 -14.57 -7.92
CA GLY A 197 31.15 -14.06 -8.59
C GLY A 197 31.12 -12.55 -8.89
N ASN A 198 32.21 -12.05 -9.45
CA ASN A 198 32.30 -10.68 -9.94
C ASN A 198 31.36 -10.46 -11.15
N ARG A 199 30.56 -9.41 -11.11
CA ARG A 199 29.56 -8.97 -12.11
C ARG A 199 29.75 -7.52 -12.53
N ASN A 200 30.76 -6.82 -12.00
CA ASN A 200 31.00 -5.39 -12.21
C ASN A 200 29.80 -4.49 -11.85
N ALA A 201 28.89 -4.99 -11.01
CA ALA A 201 27.72 -4.29 -10.50
C ALA A 201 27.21 -5.01 -9.25
N SER A 202 26.49 -4.29 -8.39
CA SER A 202 25.77 -4.86 -7.24
C SER A 202 24.79 -3.83 -6.68
N ALA A 203 23.94 -4.26 -5.76
CA ALA A 203 23.14 -3.40 -4.90
C ALA A 203 23.25 -3.88 -3.45
N HIS A 204 22.88 -3.02 -2.50
CA HIS A 204 22.87 -3.41 -1.10
C HIS A 204 21.71 -4.36 -0.80
N TYR A 205 20.55 -4.11 -1.42
CA TYR A 205 19.33 -4.87 -1.18
C TYR A 205 18.63 -5.22 -2.49
N PHE A 206 18.06 -6.43 -2.55
CA PHE A 206 17.04 -6.82 -3.51
C PHE A 206 15.72 -7.06 -2.79
N VAL A 207 14.62 -6.64 -3.39
CA VAL A 207 13.28 -6.70 -2.81
C VAL A 207 12.32 -7.35 -3.80
N ASP A 208 11.60 -8.38 -3.37
CA ASP A 208 10.48 -8.98 -4.09
C ASP A 208 9.21 -9.01 -3.21
N GLU A 209 8.15 -9.67 -3.65
CA GLU A 209 6.87 -9.76 -2.94
C GLU A 209 6.98 -10.45 -1.57
N ASN A 210 7.98 -11.32 -1.40
CA ASN A 210 8.09 -12.25 -0.27
C ASN A 210 9.36 -12.04 0.57
N ASN A 211 10.38 -11.35 0.05
CA ASN A 211 11.69 -11.27 0.65
C ASN A 211 12.34 -9.89 0.50
N ILE A 212 13.14 -9.53 1.51
CA ILE A 212 14.20 -8.52 1.41
C ILE A 212 15.52 -9.23 1.63
N VAL A 213 16.43 -9.15 0.67
CA VAL A 213 17.73 -9.80 0.77
C VAL A 213 18.85 -8.77 0.70
N GLN A 214 19.67 -8.70 1.75
CA GLN A 214 20.87 -7.85 1.78
C GLN A 214 22.07 -8.60 1.20
N VAL A 215 22.76 -7.96 0.25
CA VAL A 215 23.89 -8.54 -0.50
C VAL A 215 25.20 -7.79 -0.27
N VAL A 216 25.16 -6.49 0.07
CA VAL A 216 26.36 -5.72 0.43
C VAL A 216 26.12 -5.08 1.79
N GLU A 217 27.15 -5.06 2.63
CA GLU A 217 27.11 -4.37 3.91
C GLU A 217 26.98 -2.86 3.70
N ASN A 218 26.12 -2.21 4.48
CA ASN A 218 25.84 -0.79 4.29
C ASN A 218 27.08 0.11 4.46
N PHE A 219 28.06 -0.31 5.26
CA PHE A 219 29.32 0.42 5.45
C PHE A 219 30.30 0.28 4.27
N ASN A 220 29.99 -0.60 3.31
CA ASN A 220 30.70 -0.73 2.04
C ASN A 220 29.88 -0.08 0.93
N ALA A 221 30.55 0.39 -0.12
CA ALA A 221 29.91 0.93 -1.31
C ALA A 221 29.56 -0.21 -2.28
N ALA A 222 28.27 -0.48 -2.49
CA ALA A 222 27.83 -1.32 -3.60
C ALA A 222 27.95 -0.58 -4.96
N TRP A 223 28.18 -1.30 -6.05
CA TRP A 223 28.42 -0.73 -7.37
C TRP A 223 27.11 -0.58 -8.17
N HIS A 224 26.24 0.37 -7.78
CA HIS A 224 24.88 0.51 -8.35
C HIS A 224 24.62 1.79 -9.17
N CYS A 225 25.34 2.90 -8.92
CA CYS A 225 25.08 4.20 -9.58
C CYS A 225 26.32 4.87 -10.20
N GLY A 226 27.30 4.08 -10.63
CA GLY A 226 28.58 4.59 -11.16
C GLY A 226 28.52 5.25 -12.56
N ASP A 227 27.45 5.06 -13.30
CA ASP A 227 27.22 5.58 -14.67
C ASP A 227 27.06 7.11 -14.75
N GLY A 228 26.72 7.77 -13.63
CA GLY A 228 26.65 9.23 -13.54
C GLY A 228 27.99 9.92 -13.30
N HIS A 229 29.08 9.14 -13.08
CA HIS A 229 30.43 9.63 -12.73
C HIS A 229 30.47 10.66 -11.59
N GLY A 230 29.46 10.64 -10.69
CA GLY A 230 29.35 11.58 -9.57
C GLY A 230 28.93 13.01 -9.95
N ASN A 231 28.57 13.28 -11.20
CA ASN A 231 28.22 14.62 -11.70
C ASN A 231 27.02 15.27 -10.97
N TYR A 232 26.21 14.47 -10.27
CA TYR A 232 25.03 14.92 -9.54
C TYR A 232 25.16 14.79 -8.02
N GLY A 233 26.37 14.54 -7.52
CA GLY A 233 26.66 14.43 -6.08
C GLY A 233 26.16 13.15 -5.41
N ILE A 234 25.53 12.24 -6.16
CA ILE A 234 25.09 10.91 -5.71
C ILE A 234 26.05 9.87 -6.31
N THR A 235 26.62 9.01 -5.46
CA THR A 235 27.69 8.06 -5.81
C THR A 235 27.53 6.74 -5.06
N ASN A 236 28.25 5.71 -5.49
CA ASN A 236 28.30 4.43 -4.75
C ASN A 236 28.77 4.60 -3.30
N HIS A 237 29.67 5.56 -3.02
CA HIS A 237 30.29 5.78 -1.72
C HIS A 237 29.51 6.70 -0.78
N ASN A 238 28.33 7.18 -1.18
CA ASN A 238 27.46 7.97 -0.31
C ASN A 238 26.00 7.54 -0.36
N SER A 239 25.73 6.32 -0.78
CA SER A 239 24.36 5.87 -0.95
C SER A 239 24.14 4.38 -0.72
N ILE A 240 22.88 4.03 -0.45
CA ILE A 240 22.38 2.66 -0.41
C ILE A 240 21.53 2.40 -1.65
N GLY A 241 22.01 1.57 -2.57
CA GLY A 241 21.23 1.04 -3.69
C GLY A 241 20.25 -0.08 -3.29
N ILE A 242 18.99 0.07 -3.68
CA ILE A 242 17.91 -0.91 -3.50
C ILE A 242 17.31 -1.27 -4.86
N GLU A 243 17.31 -2.56 -5.20
CA GLU A 243 16.78 -3.11 -6.45
C GLU A 243 15.40 -3.74 -6.25
N LEU A 244 14.41 -3.28 -7.02
CA LEU A 244 13.06 -3.82 -7.02
C LEU A 244 12.93 -4.92 -8.09
N CYS A 245 12.65 -6.15 -7.65
CA CYS A 245 12.41 -7.28 -8.54
C CYS A 245 11.05 -7.17 -9.27
N ASN A 246 11.02 -7.71 -10.47
CA ASN A 246 9.89 -7.67 -11.39
C ASN A 246 9.09 -8.99 -11.36
N SER A 247 7.77 -8.87 -11.58
CA SER A 247 6.81 -9.97 -11.56
C SER A 247 6.01 -10.04 -12.87
N GLY A 248 6.69 -10.32 -13.99
CA GLY A 248 6.06 -10.37 -15.31
C GLY A 248 5.97 -9.00 -16.00
N GLY A 249 7.05 -8.23 -15.93
CA GLY A 249 7.20 -6.93 -16.60
C GLY A 249 6.67 -5.74 -15.79
N TYR A 250 6.34 -5.94 -14.51
CA TYR A 250 5.95 -4.88 -13.60
C TYR A 250 6.45 -5.16 -12.18
N ILE A 251 6.59 -4.11 -11.37
CA ILE A 251 6.83 -4.22 -9.93
C ILE A 251 5.49 -4.40 -9.22
N ALA A 252 5.33 -5.51 -8.51
CA ALA A 252 4.11 -5.82 -7.75
C ALA A 252 3.95 -4.88 -6.54
N GLU A 253 2.70 -4.65 -6.13
CA GLU A 253 2.39 -3.78 -4.97
C GLU A 253 3.00 -4.31 -3.67
N ALA A 254 3.08 -5.65 -3.51
CA ALA A 254 3.77 -6.25 -2.38
C ALA A 254 5.25 -5.86 -2.35
N THR A 255 5.97 -5.93 -3.48
CA THR A 255 7.35 -5.45 -3.61
C THR A 255 7.49 -3.98 -3.25
N ILE A 256 6.53 -3.13 -3.67
CA ILE A 256 6.49 -1.71 -3.29
C ILE A 256 6.34 -1.53 -1.77
N ASN A 257 5.44 -2.28 -1.13
CA ASN A 257 5.22 -2.22 0.33
C ASN A 257 6.49 -2.62 1.10
N ASN A 258 7.14 -3.66 0.62
CA ASN A 258 8.36 -4.21 1.19
C ASN A 258 9.51 -3.21 1.08
N ALA A 259 9.62 -2.54 -0.07
CA ALA A 259 10.58 -1.46 -0.27
C ALA A 259 10.28 -0.25 0.62
N LEU A 260 9.01 0.13 0.79
CA LEU A 260 8.62 1.22 1.71
C LEU A 260 9.03 0.91 3.15
N TRP A 261 8.83 -0.34 3.59
CA TRP A 261 9.28 -0.78 4.91
C TRP A 261 10.80 -0.65 5.06
N LEU A 262 11.56 -1.17 4.08
CA LEU A 262 13.03 -1.11 4.11
C LEU A 262 13.54 0.32 4.11
N VAL A 263 13.02 1.17 3.21
CA VAL A 263 13.43 2.57 3.11
C VAL A 263 13.13 3.31 4.40
N LYS A 264 11.95 3.15 5.01
CA LYS A 264 11.62 3.78 6.30
C LYS A 264 12.60 3.36 7.42
N ASN A 265 12.97 2.08 7.48
CA ASN A 265 13.96 1.59 8.44
C ASN A 265 15.35 2.19 8.20
N LEU A 266 15.78 2.30 6.94
CA LEU A 266 17.06 2.91 6.57
C LEU A 266 17.07 4.42 6.84
N GLN A 267 15.98 5.13 6.54
CA GLN A 267 15.82 6.55 6.85
C GLN A 267 15.97 6.82 8.34
N ALA A 268 15.30 6.03 9.18
CA ALA A 268 15.44 6.13 10.63
C ALA A 268 16.85 5.81 11.10
N LYS A 269 17.47 4.74 10.58
CA LYS A 269 18.80 4.29 11.00
C LYS A 269 19.92 5.27 10.66
N TYR A 270 19.85 5.89 9.49
CA TYR A 270 20.91 6.77 8.97
C TYR A 270 20.53 8.25 8.98
N ASN A 271 19.39 8.60 9.59
CA ASN A 271 18.85 9.96 9.62
C ASN A 271 18.76 10.61 8.22
N ILE A 272 18.21 9.85 7.26
CA ILE A 272 18.04 10.28 5.87
C ILE A 272 16.63 10.82 5.73
N ASP A 273 16.48 12.08 5.31
CA ASP A 273 15.17 12.67 5.05
C ASP A 273 14.51 12.07 3.80
N ASN A 274 13.28 12.49 3.50
CA ASN A 274 12.60 11.99 2.32
C ASN A 274 13.27 12.44 1.03
N ASP A 275 13.77 13.66 0.92
CA ASP A 275 14.34 14.23 -0.30
C ASP A 275 15.61 13.51 -0.77
N HIS A 276 16.32 12.89 0.17
CA HIS A 276 17.48 12.05 -0.09
C HIS A 276 17.15 10.58 -0.44
N VAL A 277 15.87 10.24 -0.55
CA VAL A 277 15.41 9.02 -1.26
C VAL A 277 15.17 9.38 -2.72
N VAL A 278 16.02 8.86 -3.60
CA VAL A 278 16.17 9.31 -4.99
C VAL A 278 16.10 8.15 -5.98
N ARG A 279 15.84 8.46 -7.25
CA ARG A 279 15.90 7.48 -8.34
C ARG A 279 17.34 7.35 -8.81
N HIS A 280 17.67 6.23 -9.44
CA HIS A 280 18.91 6.16 -10.23
C HIS A 280 18.94 7.25 -11.33
N TYR A 281 17.78 7.62 -11.89
CA TYR A 281 17.65 8.77 -12.79
C TYR A 281 18.19 10.08 -12.21
N ASP A 282 18.04 10.31 -10.91
CA ASP A 282 18.54 11.53 -10.26
C ASP A 282 20.08 11.49 -10.08
N ALA A 283 20.66 10.29 -9.99
CA ALA A 283 22.09 10.06 -9.84
C ALA A 283 22.86 10.01 -11.18
N SER A 284 22.22 9.64 -12.30
CA SER A 284 22.92 9.44 -13.58
C SER A 284 22.14 9.81 -14.85
N ARG A 285 20.86 10.19 -14.74
CA ARG A 285 19.90 10.33 -15.87
C ARG A 285 19.52 9.03 -16.58
N LYS A 286 20.01 7.87 -16.12
CA LYS A 286 19.48 6.57 -16.57
C LYS A 286 18.00 6.48 -16.26
N ASN A 287 17.19 6.02 -17.22
CA ASN A 287 15.76 5.75 -17.00
C ASN A 287 15.59 4.54 -16.07
N CYS A 288 15.79 4.76 -14.77
CA CYS A 288 15.74 3.75 -13.72
C CYS A 288 15.25 4.42 -12.41
N PRO A 289 14.24 3.85 -11.72
CA PRO A 289 13.48 2.65 -12.08
C PRO A 289 12.52 2.89 -13.25
N ALA A 290 12.77 2.23 -14.39
CA ALA A 290 11.98 2.33 -15.62
C ALA A 290 10.51 1.95 -15.39
N ASN A 291 10.25 0.97 -14.52
CA ASN A 291 8.91 0.52 -14.16
C ASN A 291 8.05 1.59 -13.46
N MET A 292 8.68 2.66 -12.98
CA MET A 292 8.02 3.77 -12.32
C MET A 292 8.03 5.06 -13.15
N SER A 293 8.64 5.08 -14.34
CA SER A 293 8.87 6.31 -15.11
C SER A 293 7.70 6.77 -15.98
N ALA A 294 6.77 5.85 -16.29
CA ALA A 294 5.54 6.16 -17.01
C ALA A 294 4.74 7.30 -16.34
N ASN A 295 3.98 8.03 -17.16
CA ASN A 295 3.14 9.15 -16.73
C ASN A 295 3.92 10.20 -15.91
N ASN A 296 5.10 10.58 -16.41
CA ASN A 296 5.99 11.53 -15.76
C ASN A 296 6.33 11.12 -14.31
N TRP A 297 6.75 9.87 -14.13
CA TRP A 297 7.16 9.32 -12.84
C TRP A 297 6.04 9.24 -11.79
N ALA A 298 4.77 9.10 -12.20
CA ALA A 298 3.64 9.11 -11.28
C ALA A 298 3.74 8.04 -10.16
N LYS A 299 4.16 6.81 -10.51
CA LYS A 299 4.37 5.74 -9.53
C LYS A 299 5.47 6.08 -8.52
N TRP A 300 6.55 6.72 -8.97
CA TRP A 300 7.62 7.17 -8.09
C TRP A 300 7.13 8.20 -7.07
N TRP A 301 6.35 9.18 -7.52
CA TRP A 301 5.78 10.18 -6.62
C TRP A 301 4.78 9.58 -5.63
N ALA A 302 4.03 8.54 -6.03
CA ALA A 302 3.18 7.78 -5.12
C ALA A 302 4.02 7.07 -4.03
N PHE A 303 5.11 6.41 -4.42
CA PHE A 303 6.05 5.78 -3.47
C PHE A 303 6.63 6.81 -2.48
N LYS A 304 7.16 7.93 -2.97
CA LYS A 304 7.70 9.02 -2.15
C LYS A 304 6.69 9.60 -1.16
N SER A 305 5.42 9.71 -1.58
CA SER A 305 4.35 10.19 -0.70
C SER A 305 4.13 9.24 0.48
N ARG A 306 4.16 7.92 0.23
CA ARG A 306 3.94 6.87 1.25
C ARG A 306 5.08 6.74 2.27
N LEU A 307 6.28 7.25 1.96
CA LEU A 307 7.41 7.29 2.90
C LEU A 307 7.21 8.30 4.03
N THR A 308 6.57 9.42 3.75
CA THR A 308 6.47 10.55 4.71
C THR A 308 5.57 10.30 5.93
N GLY A 309 4.97 9.11 6.08
CA GLY A 309 4.07 8.80 7.19
C GLY A 309 2.80 9.66 7.24
N ASN A 310 2.67 10.60 6.31
CA ASN A 310 1.38 11.11 5.90
C ASN A 310 0.55 9.89 5.56
N LYS A 311 -0.65 9.82 6.16
CA LYS A 311 -1.74 8.96 5.68
C LYS A 311 -1.65 8.91 4.17
N VAL A 312 -2.08 7.81 3.55
CA VAL A 312 -2.66 7.92 2.20
C VAL A 312 -3.42 9.24 2.22
N VAL A 313 -2.89 10.23 1.51
CA VAL A 313 -3.69 11.36 1.14
C VAL A 313 -4.63 10.65 0.20
N THR A 314 -5.75 10.19 0.75
CA THR A 314 -7.00 10.23 0.02
C THR A 314 -6.90 11.58 -0.65
N LEU A 315 -6.65 11.59 -1.96
CA LEU A 315 -6.66 12.80 -2.77
C LEU A 315 -7.74 13.67 -2.14
N PRO A 316 -7.41 14.88 -1.66
CA PRO A 316 -8.37 15.70 -0.93
C PRO A 316 -9.69 15.57 -1.67
N SER A 317 -10.72 15.15 -0.94
CA SER A 317 -12.10 15.13 -1.42
C SER A 317 -12.24 16.30 -2.38
N ALA A 318 -12.48 16.00 -3.66
CA ALA A 318 -12.28 16.92 -4.76
C ALA A 318 -12.44 18.40 -4.38
N SER A 319 -11.31 19.11 -4.25
CA SER A 319 -11.15 20.55 -4.46
C SER A 319 -9.68 20.87 -4.18
N ASN A 320 -8.84 21.38 -5.09
CA ASN A 320 -9.10 22.37 -6.13
C ASN A 320 -8.24 22.14 -7.39
N THR A 321 -7.77 20.92 -7.68
CA THR A 321 -7.16 20.69 -8.99
C THR A 321 -8.28 20.56 -10.01
N PRO A 322 -8.52 21.59 -10.85
CA PRO A 322 -9.63 21.53 -11.79
C PRO A 322 -9.44 20.36 -12.73
N LEU A 323 -10.52 19.68 -13.13
CA LEU A 323 -10.42 18.48 -13.94
C LEU A 323 -9.55 18.67 -15.19
N TRP A 324 -9.60 19.86 -15.79
CA TRP A 324 -8.79 20.24 -16.96
C TRP A 324 -7.28 20.16 -16.74
N LYS A 325 -6.78 20.23 -15.49
CA LYS A 325 -5.35 20.03 -15.18
C LYS A 325 -4.95 18.55 -15.22
N LEU A 326 -5.88 17.66 -14.92
CA LEU A 326 -5.67 16.21 -14.87
C LEU A 326 -5.91 15.54 -16.22
N CYS A 327 -6.67 16.20 -17.10
CA CYS A 327 -7.04 15.70 -18.41
C CYS A 327 -6.28 16.39 -19.54
N ILE A 328 -6.29 15.77 -20.71
CA ILE A 328 -5.71 16.32 -21.92
C ILE A 328 -6.51 17.56 -22.38
N ASN A 329 -5.85 18.39 -23.19
CA ASN A 329 -6.47 19.50 -23.91
C ASN A 329 -6.11 19.40 -25.40
N GLY A 330 -6.68 20.29 -26.21
CA GLY A 330 -6.40 20.38 -27.65
C GLY A 330 -7.56 19.92 -28.53
N ASP A 331 -7.25 19.66 -29.79
CA ASP A 331 -8.26 19.56 -30.85
C ASP A 331 -9.25 18.42 -30.64
N ILE A 332 -8.80 17.27 -30.13
CA ILE A 332 -9.70 16.14 -29.84
C ILE A 332 -10.73 16.46 -28.75
N VAL A 333 -10.38 17.35 -27.81
CA VAL A 333 -11.34 17.82 -26.79
C VAL A 333 -12.29 18.83 -27.39
N ARG A 334 -11.80 19.73 -28.24
CA ARG A 334 -12.65 20.70 -28.95
C ARG A 334 -13.66 19.99 -29.85
N MET A 335 -13.23 18.95 -30.55
CA MET A 335 -14.11 18.07 -31.34
C MET A 335 -15.17 17.42 -30.44
N LEU A 336 -14.80 16.92 -29.26
CA LEU A 336 -15.79 16.37 -28.33
C LEU A 336 -16.81 17.44 -27.90
N GLN A 337 -16.35 18.63 -27.51
CA GLN A 337 -17.22 19.73 -27.10
C GLN A 337 -18.17 20.14 -28.23
N HIS A 338 -17.68 20.18 -29.47
CA HIS A 338 -18.50 20.42 -30.66
C HIS A 338 -19.59 19.36 -30.83
N GLU A 339 -19.22 18.08 -30.79
CA GLU A 339 -20.20 16.99 -30.93
C GLU A 339 -21.22 16.96 -29.77
N LEU A 340 -20.83 17.35 -28.56
CA LEU A 340 -21.76 17.49 -27.44
C LEU A 340 -22.74 18.67 -27.65
N ASN A 341 -22.29 19.77 -28.25
CA ASN A 341 -23.15 20.89 -28.59
C ASN A 341 -24.15 20.51 -29.69
N THR A 342 -23.69 19.86 -30.75
CA THR A 342 -24.53 19.54 -31.92
C THR A 342 -25.48 18.37 -31.65
N GLN A 343 -25.01 17.32 -30.97
CA GLN A 343 -25.82 16.10 -30.77
C GLN A 343 -26.59 16.10 -29.45
N CYS A 344 -26.12 16.85 -28.45
CA CYS A 344 -26.70 16.83 -27.10
C CYS A 344 -27.23 18.20 -26.63
N SER A 345 -27.22 19.23 -27.50
CA SER A 345 -27.61 20.60 -27.14
C SER A 345 -26.92 21.09 -25.86
N ALA A 346 -25.64 20.72 -25.68
CA ALA A 346 -24.95 20.90 -24.41
C ALA A 346 -24.73 22.38 -24.03
N GLY A 347 -24.60 23.26 -25.03
CA GLY A 347 -24.39 24.70 -24.85
C GLY A 347 -23.08 25.06 -24.16
N ILE A 348 -22.03 24.25 -24.34
CA ILE A 348 -20.72 24.43 -23.70
C ILE A 348 -19.72 25.12 -24.64
N LYS A 349 -18.73 25.80 -24.06
CA LYS A 349 -17.66 26.45 -24.83
C LYS A 349 -16.73 25.40 -25.46
N GLU A 350 -16.40 25.59 -26.74
CA GLU A 350 -15.43 24.77 -27.48
C GLU A 350 -13.97 25.25 -27.27
N ASP A 351 -13.55 25.30 -26.00
CA ASP A 351 -12.24 25.83 -25.60
C ASP A 351 -11.09 24.81 -25.69
N GLY A 352 -11.40 23.54 -25.96
CA GLY A 352 -10.42 22.46 -26.06
C GLY A 352 -9.88 21.98 -24.70
N TRP A 353 -10.50 22.35 -23.58
CA TRP A 353 -10.10 21.89 -22.24
C TRP A 353 -11.09 20.88 -21.66
N PHE A 354 -10.62 19.69 -21.29
CA PHE A 354 -11.50 18.66 -20.73
C PHE A 354 -11.68 18.90 -19.23
N GLY A 355 -12.64 19.78 -18.88
CA GLY A 355 -12.99 20.16 -17.52
C GLY A 355 -14.33 19.59 -17.05
N ASP A 356 -14.74 19.96 -15.83
CA ASP A 356 -16.00 19.49 -15.23
C ASP A 356 -17.23 19.84 -16.08
N THR A 357 -17.23 21.02 -16.72
CA THR A 357 -18.27 21.46 -17.66
C THR A 357 -18.44 20.50 -18.83
N THR A 358 -17.33 20.05 -19.44
CA THR A 358 -17.36 19.07 -20.55
C THR A 358 -17.78 17.70 -20.04
N LEU A 359 -17.17 17.22 -18.95
CA LEU A 359 -17.47 15.90 -18.39
C LEU A 359 -18.95 15.75 -18.00
N ASN A 360 -19.54 16.79 -17.40
CA ASN A 360 -20.94 16.78 -16.98
C ASN A 360 -21.93 16.75 -18.15
N LYS A 361 -21.48 17.03 -19.38
CA LYS A 361 -22.29 16.98 -20.59
C LYS A 361 -22.04 15.73 -21.43
N CYS A 362 -21.02 14.93 -21.12
CA CYS A 362 -20.77 13.67 -21.81
C CYS A 362 -21.93 12.68 -21.59
N CYS A 363 -22.50 12.18 -22.69
CA CYS A 363 -23.55 11.18 -22.67
C CYS A 363 -23.00 9.77 -22.34
N THR A 364 -23.87 8.88 -21.86
CA THR A 364 -23.51 7.46 -21.68
C THR A 364 -23.48 6.77 -23.05
N VAL A 365 -22.31 6.25 -23.45
CA VAL A 365 -22.14 5.55 -24.73
C VAL A 365 -21.92 4.05 -24.49
N ARG A 366 -22.57 3.20 -25.27
CA ARG A 366 -22.53 1.74 -25.13
C ARG A 366 -22.48 1.05 -26.49
N GLN A 367 -22.28 -0.26 -26.47
CA GLN A 367 -22.25 -1.09 -27.67
C GLN A 367 -23.47 -0.87 -28.56
N GLY A 368 -23.23 -0.73 -29.87
CA GLY A 368 -24.22 -0.37 -30.88
C GLY A 368 -24.29 1.13 -31.21
N ALA A 369 -23.67 2.01 -30.41
CA ALA A 369 -23.62 3.44 -30.71
C ALA A 369 -22.81 3.75 -31.99
N LYS A 370 -23.23 4.78 -32.72
CA LYS A 370 -22.59 5.22 -33.96
C LYS A 370 -22.38 6.73 -33.98
N GLY A 371 -21.37 7.19 -34.71
CA GLY A 371 -21.12 8.60 -34.99
C GLY A 371 -19.83 9.14 -34.37
N ASN A 372 -19.70 10.47 -34.37
CA ASN A 372 -18.42 11.13 -34.11
C ASN A 372 -17.98 11.03 -32.66
N ILE A 373 -18.91 11.01 -31.70
CA ILE A 373 -18.60 10.76 -30.28
C ILE A 373 -17.97 9.38 -30.10
N THR A 374 -18.51 8.35 -30.76
CA THR A 374 -17.92 7.00 -30.77
C THR A 374 -16.53 7.00 -31.37
N ARG A 375 -16.32 7.70 -32.48
CA ARG A 375 -15.01 7.83 -33.14
C ARG A 375 -13.98 8.50 -32.22
N ILE A 376 -14.38 9.52 -31.48
CA ILE A 376 -13.54 10.19 -30.48
C ILE A 376 -13.15 9.23 -29.35
N ILE A 377 -14.11 8.45 -28.82
CA ILE A 377 -13.82 7.41 -27.82
C ILE A 377 -12.77 6.43 -28.35
N GLN A 378 -12.95 5.94 -29.58
CA GLN A 378 -12.02 4.99 -30.20
C GLN A 378 -10.62 5.60 -30.40
N GLN A 379 -10.52 6.85 -30.87
CA GLN A 379 -9.24 7.56 -30.98
C GLN A 379 -8.55 7.70 -29.62
N ARG A 380 -9.30 7.99 -28.56
CA ARG A 380 -8.76 8.04 -27.19
C ARG A 380 -8.27 6.67 -26.72
N LEU A 381 -9.04 5.62 -26.94
CA LEU A 381 -8.64 4.24 -26.62
C LEU A 381 -7.33 3.86 -27.32
N ILE A 382 -7.24 4.09 -28.63
CA ILE A 382 -6.03 3.83 -29.43
C ILE A 382 -4.83 4.60 -28.87
N SER A 383 -5.01 5.90 -28.57
CA SER A 383 -3.92 6.71 -28.03
C SER A 383 -3.41 6.26 -26.66
N LYS A 384 -4.25 5.54 -25.90
CA LYS A 384 -3.89 4.95 -24.59
C LYS A 384 -3.42 3.49 -24.73
N GLY A 385 -3.20 3.01 -25.95
CA GLY A 385 -2.67 1.68 -26.23
C GLY A 385 -3.72 0.57 -26.35
N TYR A 386 -5.01 0.90 -26.37
CA TYR A 386 -6.09 -0.07 -26.49
C TYR A 386 -6.51 -0.26 -27.94
N SER A 387 -6.31 -1.46 -28.48
CA SER A 387 -6.82 -1.82 -29.81
C SER A 387 -8.34 -1.86 -29.81
N VAL A 388 -8.98 -1.12 -30.73
CA VAL A 388 -10.44 -1.09 -30.90
C VAL A 388 -10.93 -2.03 -32.01
N GLY A 389 -10.04 -2.90 -32.50
CA GLY A 389 -10.31 -3.85 -33.59
C GLY A 389 -9.70 -3.43 -34.93
N LYS A 390 -9.89 -4.30 -35.95
CA LYS A 390 -9.24 -4.19 -37.27
C LYS A 390 -9.52 -2.86 -37.99
N TRP A 391 -10.69 -2.27 -37.80
CA TRP A 391 -11.17 -1.11 -38.55
C TRP A 391 -10.73 0.23 -37.92
N GLY A 392 -10.05 0.20 -36.78
CA GLY A 392 -9.60 1.42 -36.10
C GLY A 392 -10.79 2.29 -35.62
N PRO A 393 -10.65 3.62 -35.59
CA PRO A 393 -11.68 4.53 -35.09
C PRO A 393 -12.76 4.80 -36.17
N ASP A 394 -13.52 3.77 -36.50
CA ASP A 394 -14.56 3.76 -37.55
C ASP A 394 -15.87 4.45 -37.17
N GLY A 395 -16.00 4.93 -35.93
CA GLY A 395 -17.21 5.56 -35.41
C GLY A 395 -18.34 4.60 -35.09
N SER A 396 -18.09 3.28 -35.10
CA SER A 396 -19.07 2.25 -34.74
C SER A 396 -18.63 1.51 -33.47
N PHE A 397 -19.44 1.57 -32.41
CA PHE A 397 -19.12 0.95 -31.13
C PHE A 397 -19.44 -0.55 -31.19
N GLY A 398 -18.59 -1.28 -31.90
CA GLY A 398 -18.65 -2.74 -32.06
C GLY A 398 -17.90 -3.48 -30.95
N GLN A 399 -17.75 -4.80 -31.13
CA GLN A 399 -17.11 -5.67 -30.14
C GLN A 399 -15.66 -5.27 -29.80
N GLY A 400 -14.89 -4.81 -30.79
CA GLY A 400 -13.52 -4.36 -30.55
C GLY A 400 -13.44 -3.12 -29.64
N THR A 401 -14.37 -2.18 -29.81
CA THR A 401 -14.46 -0.99 -28.93
C THR A 401 -14.98 -1.38 -27.54
N TYR A 402 -15.96 -2.26 -27.44
CA TYR A 402 -16.43 -2.80 -26.16
C TYR A 402 -15.28 -3.45 -25.37
N ASN A 403 -14.52 -4.33 -26.00
CA ASN A 403 -13.38 -5.01 -25.36
C ASN A 403 -12.32 -4.00 -24.89
N ALA A 404 -12.04 -2.97 -25.70
CA ALA A 404 -11.12 -1.90 -25.35
C ALA A 404 -11.61 -1.08 -24.13
N VAL A 405 -12.90 -0.78 -24.05
CA VAL A 405 -13.50 -0.07 -22.91
C VAL A 405 -13.46 -0.92 -21.65
N VAL A 406 -13.85 -2.20 -21.71
CA VAL A 406 -13.73 -3.14 -20.58
C VAL A 406 -12.29 -3.20 -20.09
N LYS A 407 -11.32 -3.23 -21.00
CA LYS A 407 -9.90 -3.27 -20.62
C LYS A 407 -9.45 -1.97 -19.97
N LEU A 408 -9.79 -0.81 -20.54
CA LEU A 408 -9.54 0.49 -19.92
C LEU A 408 -10.14 0.56 -18.51
N GLN A 409 -11.38 0.11 -18.34
CA GLN A 409 -12.08 0.10 -17.05
C GLN A 409 -11.35 -0.75 -16.02
N LYS A 410 -10.98 -2.00 -16.37
CA LYS A 410 -10.18 -2.87 -15.50
C LYS A 410 -8.84 -2.24 -15.11
N ASP A 411 -8.13 -1.70 -16.08
CA ASP A 411 -6.81 -1.09 -15.88
C ASP A 411 -6.90 0.19 -15.01
N ASN A 412 -8.08 0.81 -14.89
CA ASN A 412 -8.34 1.99 -14.07
C ASN A 412 -9.16 1.70 -12.80
N GLY A 413 -9.39 0.42 -12.46
CA GLY A 413 -10.15 0.03 -11.26
C GLY A 413 -11.63 0.42 -11.29
N LEU A 414 -12.22 0.56 -12.47
CA LEU A 414 -13.64 0.86 -12.67
C LEU A 414 -14.45 -0.42 -12.86
N SER A 415 -15.78 -0.31 -12.71
CA SER A 415 -16.70 -1.37 -13.13
C SER A 415 -16.49 -1.69 -14.62
N ALA A 416 -16.21 -2.95 -14.94
CA ALA A 416 -15.81 -3.40 -16.26
C ALA A 416 -17.02 -3.84 -17.11
N ASP A 417 -18.02 -2.96 -17.22
CA ASP A 417 -19.29 -3.20 -17.89
C ASP A 417 -19.28 -2.90 -19.41
N GLY A 418 -18.18 -2.31 -19.91
CA GLY A 418 -18.03 -1.90 -21.30
C GLY A 418 -18.87 -0.67 -21.69
N ILE A 419 -19.41 0.05 -20.70
CA ILE A 419 -20.19 1.26 -20.87
C ILE A 419 -19.31 2.49 -20.60
N VAL A 420 -19.32 3.44 -21.53
CA VAL A 420 -18.65 4.72 -21.36
C VAL A 420 -19.55 5.67 -20.58
N GLY A 421 -19.58 5.47 -19.26
CA GLY A 421 -20.17 6.39 -18.29
C GLY A 421 -19.19 7.49 -17.86
N LYS A 422 -19.60 8.31 -16.89
CA LYS A 422 -18.84 9.49 -16.44
C LYS A 422 -17.39 9.16 -16.02
N ASP A 423 -17.19 8.09 -15.26
CA ASP A 423 -15.85 7.69 -14.82
C ASP A 423 -14.99 7.14 -15.96
N THR A 424 -15.60 6.44 -16.91
CA THR A 424 -14.93 5.96 -18.12
C THR A 424 -14.52 7.13 -19.03
N TRP A 425 -15.37 8.15 -19.20
CA TRP A 425 -15.03 9.39 -19.90
C TRP A 425 -13.84 10.10 -19.27
N LYS A 426 -13.84 10.18 -17.95
CA LYS A 426 -12.70 10.74 -17.21
C LYS A 426 -11.43 9.93 -17.44
N ALA A 427 -11.49 8.60 -17.43
CA ALA A 427 -10.34 7.74 -17.71
C ALA A 427 -9.80 7.88 -19.14
N LEU A 428 -10.68 8.03 -20.14
CA LEU A 428 -10.30 8.24 -21.55
C LEU A 428 -9.50 9.53 -21.77
N PHE A 429 -9.85 10.59 -21.04
CA PHE A 429 -9.27 11.92 -21.22
C PHE A 429 -8.25 12.29 -20.15
N LYS A 430 -8.06 11.48 -19.11
CA LYS A 430 -6.93 11.64 -18.18
C LYS A 430 -5.61 11.53 -18.95
N LYS A 431 -4.63 12.36 -18.58
CA LYS A 431 -3.29 12.37 -19.20
C LYS A 431 -2.66 10.97 -19.22
#